data_AF-A0A9J5W9B3-F1
#
_entry.id   AF-A0A9J5W9B3-F1
#
_cell.length_a   1.000
_cell.length_b   1.000
_cell.length_c   1.000
_cell.angle_alpha   90.00
_cell.angle_beta   90.00
_cell.angle_gamma   90.00
#
_symmetry.space_group_name_H-M   'P 1'
#
loop_
_entity.id
_entity.type
_entity.pdbx_description
1 polymer ?
#
loop_
_entity_poly.entity_id
_entity_poly.type
_entity_poly.pdbx_seq_one_letter_code
_entity_poly.pdbx_strand_id
1 'polypeptide(L)' 'MSKEQRWSTTYPLYKNEGDIQNCNNYGSIKLLSHTMEVWERVVEIRMRKGVSISDNQFGFMPERSTIEAINPVRRSL' A
#
# COMPACT_ATOMS: atom_id res chain seq x y z
N MET A 1 10.72 3.53 -18.43
CA MET A 1 10.92 3.58 -16.97
C MET A 1 11.63 4.88 -16.65
N SER A 2 11.07 5.75 -15.80
CA SER A 2 11.68 7.04 -15.49
C SER A 2 12.99 6.82 -14.71
N LYS A 3 14.01 7.64 -14.96
CA LYS A 3 15.34 7.56 -14.32
C LYS A 3 15.26 7.51 -12.80
N GLU A 4 14.18 8.08 -12.27
CA GLU A 4 13.73 8.16 -10.88
C GLU A 4 13.69 6.81 -10.12
N GLN A 5 13.31 5.71 -10.78
CA GLN A 5 13.35 4.36 -10.17
C GLN A 5 14.78 3.90 -9.81
N ARG A 6 15.81 4.53 -10.36
CA ARG A 6 17.22 4.19 -10.08
C ARG A 6 17.67 4.59 -8.68
N TRP A 7 16.98 5.53 -8.03
CA TRP A 7 17.33 6.01 -6.68
C TRP A 7 16.52 5.37 -5.56
N SER A 8 15.81 4.28 -5.85
CA SER A 8 15.11 3.51 -4.83
C SER A 8 15.87 2.25 -4.47
N THR A 9 15.90 1.92 -3.18
CA THR A 9 16.49 0.67 -2.68
C THR A 9 15.39 -0.25 -2.17
N THR A 10 15.38 -1.50 -2.61
CA THR A 10 14.38 -2.50 -2.18
C THR A 10 15.00 -3.39 -1.11
N TYR A 11 14.32 -3.52 0.02
CA TYR A 11 14.72 -4.35 1.15
C TYR A 11 13.70 -5.47 1.38
N PRO A 12 14.14 -6.73 1.56
CA PRO A 12 13.25 -7.78 2.04
C PRO A 12 13.01 -7.59 3.55
N LEU A 13 11.74 -7.58 3.97
CA LEU A 13 11.32 -7.57 5.37
C LEU A 13 10.56 -8.85 5.69
N TYR A 14 10.94 -9.48 6.80
CA TYR A 14 10.29 -10.70 7.26
C TYR A 14 8.87 -10.39 7.73
N LYS A 15 7.88 -11.15 7.26
CA LYS A 15 6.45 -10.94 7.56
C LYS A 15 6.03 -11.41 8.95
N ASN A 16 6.97 -11.93 9.76
CA ASN A 16 6.71 -12.57 11.05
C ASN A 16 5.81 -13.82 10.97
N GLU A 17 5.83 -14.50 9.82
CA GLU A 17 5.05 -15.70 9.56
C GLU A 17 5.95 -16.81 8.99
N GLY A 18 5.75 -18.04 9.46
CA GLY A 18 6.44 -19.23 8.94
C GLY A 18 7.90 -19.38 9.36
N ASP A 19 8.69 -20.01 8.50
CA ASP A 19 10.13 -20.22 8.69
C ASP A 19 10.96 -19.08 8.06
N ILE A 20 12.01 -18.66 8.76
CA ILE A 20 12.91 -17.56 8.38
C ILE A 20 13.74 -17.94 7.13
N GLN A 21 13.98 -19.22 6.86
CA GLN A 21 14.74 -19.65 5.68
C GLN A 21 13.93 -19.61 4.38
N ASN A 22 12.60 -19.49 4.46
CA ASN A 22 11.75 -19.47 3.27
C ASN A 22 11.60 -18.04 2.73
N CYS A 23 12.13 -17.80 1.54
CA CYS A 23 12.07 -16.49 0.85
C CYS A 23 10.65 -15.95 0.67
N ASN A 24 9.63 -16.81 0.58
CA ASN A 24 8.23 -16.40 0.41
C ASN A 24 7.67 -15.67 1.65
N ASN A 25 8.31 -15.86 2.81
CA ASN A 25 7.95 -15.21 4.07
C ASN A 25 8.52 -13.79 4.20
N TYR A 26 9.18 -13.28 3.16
CA TYR A 26 9.64 -11.90 3.08
C TYR A 26 8.74 -11.08 2.15
N GLY A 27 8.46 -9.84 2.54
CA GLY A 27 7.84 -8.82 1.70
C GLY A 27 8.88 -7.79 1.28
N SER A 28 8.82 -7.30 0.05
CA SER A 28 9.69 -6.22 -0.39
C SER A 28 9.15 -4.87 0.08
N ILE A 29 9.97 -4.09 0.79
CA ILE A 29 9.75 -2.66 1.00
C ILE A 29 10.70 -1.88 0.11
N LYS A 30 10.15 -0.90 -0.60
CA LYS A 30 10.92 0.00 -1.45
C LYS A 30 11.12 1.31 -0.71
N LEU A 31 12.36 1.63 -0.37
CA LEU A 31 12.74 2.93 0.18
C LEU A 31 13.08 3.87 -0.95
N LEU A 32 12.50 5.07 -0.89
CA LEU A 32 12.66 6.11 -1.89
C LEU A 32 13.45 7.28 -1.31
N SER A 33 14.00 8.13 -2.17
CA SER A 33 14.53 9.41 -1.71
C SER A 33 13.39 10.28 -1.18
N HIS A 34 13.69 11.18 -0.25
CA HIS A 34 12.68 12.04 0.36
C HIS A 34 11.87 12.84 -0.68
N THR A 35 12.54 13.35 -1.72
CA THR A 35 11.88 14.04 -2.84
C THR A 35 10.85 13.16 -3.55
N MET A 36 11.14 11.88 -3.70
CA MET A 36 10.26 10.93 -4.37
C MET A 36 9.04 10.58 -3.50
N GLU A 37 9.20 10.44 -2.19
CA GLU A 37 8.06 10.22 -1.28
C GLU A 37 7.07 11.37 -1.36
N VAL A 38 7.57 12.61 -1.37
CA VAL A 38 6.74 13.81 -1.56
C VAL A 38 6.06 13.79 -2.92
N TRP A 39 6.79 13.41 -3.97
CA TRP A 39 6.25 13.30 -5.32
C TRP A 39 5.10 12.27 -5.41
N GLU A 40 5.29 11.06 -4.86
CA GLU A 40 4.25 10.02 -4.83
C GLU A 40 2.99 10.51 -4.13
N ARG A 41 3.10 11.22 -3.00
CA ARG A 41 1.96 11.84 -2.32
C ARG A 41 1.22 12.86 -3.18
N VAL A 42 1.95 13.69 -3.93
CA VAL A 42 1.34 14.67 -4.84
C VAL A 42 0.59 13.98 -5.98
N VAL A 43 1.18 12.92 -6.55
CA VAL A 43 0.54 12.11 -7.60
C VAL A 43 -0.72 11.43 -7.09
N GLU A 44 -0.66 10.81 -5.91
CA GLU A 44 -1.81 10.15 -5.28
C GLU A 44 -3.00 11.12 -5.11
N ILE A 45 -2.76 12.30 -4.53
CA ILE A 45 -3.80 13.32 -4.32
C ILE A 45 -4.43 13.75 -5.64
N ARG A 46 -3.62 13.93 -6.70
CA ARG A 46 -4.12 14.31 -8.02
C ARG A 46 -4.94 13.20 -8.67
N MET A 47 -4.47 11.95 -8.60
CA MET A 47 -5.18 10.79 -9.14
C MET A 47 -6.53 10.61 -8.45
N ARG A 48 -6.57 10.74 -7.12
CA ARG A 48 -7.80 10.59 -6.33
C ARG A 48 -8.87 11.63 -6.68
N LYS A 49 -8.48 12.82 -7.15
CA LYS A 49 -9.44 13.84 -7.66
C LYS A 49 -10.08 13.47 -9.00
N GLY A 50 -9.41 12.64 -9.80
CA GLY A 50 -9.84 12.25 -11.14
C GLY A 50 -10.49 10.87 -11.23
N VAL A 51 -10.48 10.08 -10.16
CA VAL A 51 -10.99 8.70 -10.14
C VAL A 51 -12.17 8.59 -9.19
N SER A 52 -13.27 8.01 -9.67
CA SER A 52 -14.37 7.58 -8.81
C SER A 52 -14.01 6.26 -8.11
N ILE A 53 -14.05 6.24 -6.79
CA ILE A 53 -13.80 5.03 -5.99
C ILE A 53 -15.15 4.52 -5.45
N SER A 54 -15.37 3.21 -5.48
CA SER A 54 -16.63 2.63 -5.01
C SER A 54 -16.75 2.69 -3.48
N ASP A 55 -17.98 2.76 -2.99
CA ASP A 55 -18.25 2.79 -1.55
C ASP A 55 -17.86 1.50 -0.81
N ASN A 56 -17.61 0.42 -1.53
CA ASN A 56 -17.15 -0.84 -0.94
C ASN A 56 -15.62 -0.93 -0.87
N GLN A 57 -14.90 0.10 -1.30
CA GLN A 57 -13.45 0.19 -1.14
C GLN A 57 -13.10 0.72 0.25
N PHE A 58 -12.40 -0.10 1.04
CA PHE A 58 -11.94 0.26 2.38
C PHE A 58 -10.42 0.32 2.50
N GLY A 59 -9.69 -0.45 1.67
CA GLY A 59 -8.23 -0.42 1.65
C GLY A 59 -7.70 0.89 1.07
N PHE A 60 -6.69 1.47 1.72
CA PHE A 60 -6.01 2.71 1.29
C PHE A 60 -6.96 3.91 1.12
N MET A 61 -8.05 3.93 1.90
CA MET A 61 -9.01 5.01 1.92
C MET A 61 -8.88 5.80 3.23
N PRO A 62 -8.83 7.15 3.18
CA PRO A 62 -8.91 7.95 4.39
C PRO A 62 -10.22 7.66 5.11
N GLU A 63 -10.19 7.67 6.45
CA GLU A 63 -11.37 7.48 7.31
C GLU A 63 -12.09 6.13 7.13
N ARG A 64 -11.46 5.14 6.49
CA ARG A 64 -12.00 3.79 6.35
C ARG A 64 -11.02 2.75 6.88
N SER A 65 -11.48 1.98 7.84
CA SER A 65 -10.71 0.95 8.54
C SER A 65 -11.09 -0.46 8.08
N THR A 66 -10.24 -1.43 8.38
CA THR A 66 -10.54 -2.86 8.15
C THR A 66 -11.76 -3.32 8.97
N ILE A 67 -12.05 -2.68 10.09
CA ILE A 67 -13.21 -3.01 10.94
C ILE A 67 -14.51 -2.66 10.21
N GLU A 68 -14.55 -1.48 9.59
CA GLU A 68 -15.69 -1.04 8.77
C GLU A 68 -15.90 -1.91 7.54
N ALA A 69 -14.83 -2.48 6.98
CA ALA A 69 -14.91 -3.45 5.90
C ALA A 69 -15.54 -4.78 6.35
N ILE A 70 -15.25 -5.25 7.57
CA ILE A 70 -15.72 -6.54 8.07
C ILE A 70 -17.18 -6.49 8.54
N ASN A 71 -17.62 -5.38 9.12
CA ASN A 71 -18.96 -5.26 9.71
C ASN A 71 -20.12 -5.56 8.73
N PRO A 72 -20.13 -5.02 7.49
CA PRO A 72 -21.15 -5.37 6.49
C PRO A 72 -21.20 -6.87 6.19
N VAL A 73 -20.04 -7.52 6.03
CA VAL A 73 -19.94 -8.96 5.75
C VAL A 73 -20.51 -9.79 6.91
N ARG A 74 -20.24 -9.38 8.15
CA ARG A 74 -20.77 -10.07 9.34
C ARG A 74 -22.28 -9.95 9.50
N ARG A 75 -22.89 -8.85 9.07
CA ARG A 75 -24.34 -8.65 9.15
C ARG A 75 -25.11 -9.35 8.04
N SER A 76 -24.43 -9.74 6.97
CA SER A 76 -25.00 -10.50 5.86
C SER A 76 -24.92 -12.03 6.04
N LEU A 77 -24.29 -12.50 7.13
CA LEU A 77 -24.26 -13.89 7.57
C LEU A 77 -25.30 -14.11 8.66
#